data_AF-A0A5M7QKC2-F1
#
_entry.id   AF-A0A5M7QKC2-F1
#
_cell.length_a   1.000
_cell.length_b   1.000
_cell.length_c   1.000
_cell.angle_alpha   90.00
_cell.angle_beta   90.00
_cell.angle_gamma   90.00
#
_symmetry.space_group_name_H-M   'P 1'
#
loop_
_entity.id
_entity.type
_entity.pdbx_description
1 polymer ?
#
loop_
_entity_poly.entity_id
_entity_poly.type
_entity_poly.pdbx_seq_one_letter_code
_entity_poly.pdbx_strand_id
1 'polypeptide(L)'
;MIKKLSITLLLTMCTSATVFAGSDKETDARLDTLMGADSHGQYHQFFNKLQKAVKEKDKKTVAEMVDYPITVTVSHKEIDIADSRAFVQAYDSVFTDRLVNIILHQTYADLFVNSTGVMVGEQGEVWFSGLCSVKDCSKFDIKIMQINN
;
A
#
# COMPACT_ATOMS: atom_id res chain seq x y z
N MET A 1 -10.22 54.13 -42.74
CA MET A 1 -10.57 53.21 -41.64
C MET A 1 -9.43 52.23 -41.44
N ILE A 2 -8.56 52.46 -40.45
CA ILE A 2 -7.41 51.59 -40.14
C ILE A 2 -7.76 50.84 -38.85
N LYS A 3 -8.00 49.53 -38.94
CA LYS A 3 -8.26 48.66 -37.78
C LYS A 3 -6.93 48.40 -37.06
N LYS A 4 -6.82 48.87 -35.82
CA LYS A 4 -5.69 48.55 -34.93
C LYS A 4 -5.80 47.09 -34.49
N LEU A 5 -4.76 46.31 -34.78
CA LEU A 5 -4.62 44.92 -34.35
C LEU A 5 -3.82 44.94 -33.03
N SER A 6 -4.50 44.71 -31.91
CA SER A 6 -3.84 44.57 -30.61
C SER A 6 -3.41 43.12 -30.43
N ILE A 7 -2.10 42.88 -30.34
CA ILE A 7 -1.52 41.58 -29.99
C ILE A 7 -1.39 41.56 -28.46
N THR A 8 -2.22 40.76 -27.80
CA THR A 8 -2.13 40.54 -26.35
C THR A 8 -1.24 39.32 -26.09
N LEU A 9 -0.06 39.55 -25.53
CA LEU A 9 0.89 38.54 -25.07
C LEU A 9 0.31 37.84 -23.83
N LEU A 10 -0.11 36.58 -23.96
CA LEU A 10 -0.62 35.77 -22.87
C LEU A 10 0.56 35.22 -22.05
N LEU A 11 0.74 35.72 -20.83
CA LEU A 11 1.74 35.23 -19.87
C LEU A 11 1.20 33.97 -19.19
N THR A 12 1.72 32.79 -19.58
CA THR A 12 1.30 31.50 -19.01
C THR A 12 1.82 31.37 -17.58
N MET A 13 0.91 31.44 -16.61
CA MET A 13 1.20 31.26 -15.19
C MET A 13 1.40 29.76 -14.93
N CYS A 14 2.64 29.30 -14.73
CA CYS A 14 2.90 27.96 -14.21
C CYS A 14 2.48 27.91 -12.74
N THR A 15 1.27 27.44 -12.47
CA THR A 15 0.86 27.04 -11.12
C THR A 15 1.62 25.77 -10.77
N SER A 16 2.68 25.89 -9.96
CA SER A 16 3.31 24.73 -9.32
C SER A 16 2.25 24.04 -8.48
N ALA A 17 1.80 22.85 -8.90
CA ALA A 17 1.01 21.99 -8.04
C ALA A 17 1.91 21.61 -6.86
N THR A 18 1.58 22.08 -5.66
CA THR A 18 2.13 21.55 -4.42
C THR A 18 1.72 20.09 -4.34
N VAL A 19 2.65 19.18 -4.63
CA VAL A 19 2.53 17.78 -4.24
C VAL A 19 2.61 17.78 -2.72
N PHE A 20 1.47 17.67 -2.05
CA PHE A 20 1.44 17.46 -0.61
C PHE A 20 1.95 16.04 -0.37
N ALA A 21 3.21 15.92 0.07
CA ALA A 21 3.66 14.71 0.76
C ALA A 21 2.76 14.54 1.99
N GLY A 22 2.26 13.34 2.22
CA GLY A 22 1.42 13.08 3.40
C GLY A 22 2.25 13.23 4.67
N SER A 23 1.60 13.52 5.79
CA SER A 23 2.21 13.45 7.12
C SER A 23 1.68 12.25 7.89
N ASP A 24 2.47 11.69 8.80
CA ASP A 24 2.05 10.57 9.67
C ASP A 24 0.70 10.87 10.36
N LYS A 25 0.49 12.12 10.82
CA LYS A 25 -0.77 12.54 11.46
C LYS A 25 -1.97 12.51 10.52
N GLU A 26 -1.78 12.84 9.26
CA GLU A 26 -2.87 12.77 8.26
C GLU A 26 -3.18 11.32 7.91
N THR A 27 -2.16 10.47 7.78
CA THR A 27 -2.33 9.03 7.61
C THR A 27 -3.04 8.41 8.81
N ASP A 28 -2.65 8.78 10.04
CA ASP A 28 -3.31 8.34 11.27
C ASP A 28 -4.79 8.71 11.29
N ALA A 29 -5.10 9.99 11.07
CA ALA A 29 -6.49 10.45 11.05
C ALA A 29 -7.33 9.76 9.96
N ARG A 30 -6.73 9.48 8.81
CA ARG A 30 -7.38 8.78 7.70
C ARG A 30 -7.65 7.31 8.03
N LEU A 31 -6.69 6.62 8.64
CA LEU A 31 -6.88 5.25 9.12
C LEU A 31 -7.97 5.19 10.19
N ASP A 32 -7.94 6.08 11.17
CA ASP A 32 -8.95 6.09 12.23
C ASP A 32 -10.36 6.35 11.68
N THR A 33 -10.47 7.17 10.65
CA THR A 33 -11.74 7.45 9.97
C THR A 33 -12.26 6.25 9.19
N LEU A 34 -11.38 5.54 8.48
CA LEU A 34 -11.78 4.50 7.52
C LEU A 34 -11.82 3.08 8.11
N MET A 35 -10.96 2.82 9.09
CA MET A 35 -10.71 1.49 9.66
C MET A 35 -11.22 1.36 11.10
N GLY A 36 -11.69 2.46 11.69
CA GLY A 36 -12.20 2.52 13.06
C GLY A 36 -11.30 3.35 13.98
N ALA A 37 -11.92 3.99 14.98
CA ALA A 37 -11.22 4.88 15.89
C ALA A 37 -10.03 4.18 16.58
N ASP A 38 -8.93 4.91 16.73
CA ASP A 38 -7.69 4.45 17.37
C ASP A 38 -7.05 3.21 16.72
N SER A 39 -7.33 2.95 15.44
CA SER A 39 -6.79 1.80 14.71
C SER A 39 -5.42 2.06 14.07
N HIS A 40 -5.08 3.34 13.79
CA HIS A 40 -3.86 3.71 13.06
C HIS A 40 -2.58 3.05 13.61
N GLY A 41 -2.45 2.95 14.94
CA GLY A 41 -1.29 2.34 15.58
C GLY A 41 -1.07 0.88 15.17
N GLN A 42 -2.13 0.11 14.96
CA GLN A 42 -2.04 -1.29 14.54
C GLN A 42 -1.59 -1.41 13.08
N TYR A 43 -2.08 -0.52 12.21
CA TYR A 43 -1.69 -0.46 10.80
C TYR A 43 -0.23 0.00 10.62
N HIS A 44 0.21 1.00 11.40
CA HIS A 44 1.61 1.42 11.40
C HIS A 44 2.53 0.28 11.87
N GLN A 45 2.17 -0.41 12.96
CA GLN A 45 2.93 -1.58 13.42
C GLN A 45 2.98 -2.70 12.38
N PHE A 46 1.87 -2.98 11.69
CA PHE A 46 1.82 -3.98 10.62
C PHE A 46 2.75 -3.60 9.47
N PHE A 47 2.73 -2.35 9.03
CA PHE A 47 3.60 -1.84 7.98
C PHE A 47 5.09 -1.95 8.36
N ASN A 48 5.45 -1.54 9.58
CA ASN A 48 6.82 -1.66 10.08
C ASN A 48 7.28 -3.12 10.18
N LYS A 49 6.38 -4.02 10.61
CA LYS A 49 6.64 -5.47 10.65
C LYS A 49 6.89 -6.02 9.24
N LEU A 50 6.10 -5.59 8.26
CA LEU A 50 6.27 -6.00 6.85
C LEU A 50 7.64 -5.58 6.34
N GLN A 51 8.01 -4.30 6.49
CA GLN A 51 9.30 -3.78 6.04
C GLN A 51 10.46 -4.53 6.69
N LYS A 52 10.39 -4.77 8.01
CA LYS A 52 11.42 -5.53 8.73
C LYS A 52 11.55 -6.96 8.21
N ALA A 53 10.44 -7.69 8.09
CA ALA A 53 10.44 -9.07 7.63
C ALA A 53 10.98 -9.19 6.18
N VAL A 54 10.59 -8.27 5.30
CA VAL A 54 11.07 -8.21 3.91
C VAL A 54 12.58 -7.90 3.87
N LYS A 55 13.05 -6.92 4.65
CA LYS A 55 14.47 -6.56 4.73
C LYS A 55 15.33 -7.74 5.20
N GLU A 56 14.83 -8.51 6.15
CA GLU A 56 15.53 -9.66 6.73
C GLU A 56 15.35 -10.96 5.92
N LYS A 57 14.57 -10.90 4.84
CA LYS A 57 14.16 -12.08 4.05
C LYS A 57 13.50 -13.15 4.93
N ASP A 58 12.76 -12.73 5.96
CA ASP A 58 12.01 -13.62 6.86
C ASP A 58 10.70 -14.05 6.20
N LYS A 59 10.83 -15.04 5.33
CA LYS A 59 9.72 -15.61 4.54
C LYS A 59 8.58 -16.13 5.40
N LYS A 60 8.90 -16.67 6.59
CA LYS A 60 7.91 -17.25 7.50
C LYS A 60 7.04 -16.15 8.11
N THR A 61 7.69 -15.09 8.59
CA THR A 61 6.96 -13.94 9.13
C THR A 61 6.08 -13.28 8.06
N VAL A 62 6.57 -13.09 6.83
CA VAL A 62 5.72 -12.55 5.76
C VAL A 62 4.55 -13.50 5.44
N ALA A 63 4.78 -14.82 5.39
CA ALA A 63 3.70 -15.78 5.17
C ALA A 63 2.61 -15.72 6.25
N GLU A 64 2.97 -15.51 7.52
CA GLU A 64 1.99 -15.33 8.61
C GLU A 64 1.16 -14.04 8.48
N MET A 65 1.64 -13.07 7.72
CA MET A 65 0.96 -11.79 7.47
C MET A 65 -0.04 -11.87 6.33
N VAL A 66 -0.10 -12.97 5.58
CA VAL A 66 -0.96 -13.12 4.40
C VAL A 66 -2.30 -13.75 4.79
N ASP A 67 -3.37 -13.27 4.16
CA ASP A 67 -4.67 -13.93 4.15
C ASP A 67 -4.69 -14.99 3.05
N TYR A 68 -5.03 -16.23 3.41
CA TYR A 68 -5.02 -17.36 2.46
C TYR A 68 -6.42 -17.89 2.20
N PRO A 69 -6.68 -18.43 1.00
CA PRO A 69 -5.78 -18.47 -0.16
C PRO A 69 -5.58 -17.08 -0.79
N ILE A 70 -4.42 -16.86 -1.43
CA ILE A 70 -4.12 -15.61 -2.13
C ILE A 70 -3.75 -15.88 -3.59
N THR A 71 -4.27 -15.07 -4.49
CA THR A 71 -3.79 -14.99 -5.88
C THR A 71 -2.83 -13.81 -5.98
N VAL A 72 -1.59 -14.08 -6.39
CA VAL A 72 -0.56 -13.04 -6.60
C VAL A 72 -0.31 -12.86 -8.08
N THR A 73 -0.07 -11.62 -8.52
CA THR A 73 0.33 -11.34 -9.91
C THR A 73 1.82 -11.12 -9.96
N VAL A 74 2.55 -11.88 -10.79
CA VAL A 74 3.98 -11.69 -11.05
C VAL A 74 4.20 -11.59 -12.55
N SER A 75 4.72 -10.46 -13.03
CA SER A 75 4.98 -10.21 -14.45
C SER A 75 3.74 -10.52 -15.33
N HIS A 76 2.58 -10.02 -14.90
CA HIS A 76 1.27 -10.21 -15.55
C HIS A 76 0.74 -11.66 -15.57
N LYS A 77 1.30 -12.54 -14.74
CA LYS A 77 0.81 -13.91 -14.56
C LYS A 77 0.30 -14.11 -13.14
N GLU A 78 -0.89 -14.67 -13.03
CA GLU A 78 -1.46 -15.04 -11.75
C GLU A 78 -0.84 -16.35 -11.24
N ILE A 79 -0.59 -16.40 -9.93
CA ILE A 79 -0.12 -17.57 -9.20
C ILE A 79 -1.04 -17.73 -7.99
N ASP A 80 -1.75 -18.84 -7.93
CA ASP A 80 -2.58 -19.18 -6.76
C ASP A 80 -1.72 -19.84 -5.68
N ILE A 81 -1.80 -19.30 -4.48
CA ILE A 81 -1.07 -19.77 -3.31
C ILE A 81 -2.07 -20.13 -2.22
N ALA A 82 -2.19 -21.44 -1.97
CA ALA A 82 -3.21 -21.99 -1.10
C ALA A 82 -2.96 -21.75 0.41
N ASP A 83 -1.70 -21.74 0.83
CA ASP A 83 -1.33 -21.68 2.25
C ASP A 83 0.07 -21.08 2.47
N SER A 84 0.44 -20.95 3.75
CA SER A 84 1.73 -20.39 4.17
C SER A 84 2.94 -21.20 3.72
N ARG A 85 2.81 -22.53 3.60
CA ARG A 85 3.91 -23.40 3.14
C ARG A 85 4.17 -23.16 1.65
N ALA A 86 3.11 -23.12 0.84
CA ALA A 86 3.19 -22.80 -0.58
C ALA A 86 3.76 -21.40 -0.80
N PHE A 87 3.36 -20.42 0.02
CA PHE A 87 3.90 -19.07 -0.05
C PHE A 87 5.39 -19.00 0.23
N VAL A 88 5.87 -19.66 1.28
CA VAL A 88 7.32 -19.69 1.61
C VAL A 88 8.14 -20.29 0.46
N GLN A 89 7.60 -21.29 -0.25
CA GLN A 89 8.23 -21.89 -1.43
C GLN A 89 8.24 -20.92 -2.63
N ALA A 90 7.16 -20.18 -2.82
CA ALA A 90 7.03 -19.20 -3.91
C ALA A 90 7.70 -17.85 -3.61
N TYR A 91 8.07 -17.56 -2.36
CA TYR A 91 8.46 -16.23 -1.89
C TYR A 91 9.45 -15.50 -2.80
N ASP A 92 10.55 -16.14 -3.20
CA ASP A 92 11.59 -15.47 -4.00
C ASP A 92 11.12 -15.13 -5.42
N SER A 93 10.09 -15.80 -5.93
CA SER A 93 9.45 -15.46 -7.21
C SER A 93 8.43 -14.32 -7.09
N VAL A 94 7.85 -14.13 -5.91
CA VAL A 94 6.86 -13.07 -5.62
C VAL A 94 7.56 -11.79 -5.17
N PHE A 95 8.46 -11.88 -4.20
CA PHE A 95 9.25 -10.79 -3.63
C PHE A 95 10.54 -10.58 -4.40
N THR A 96 10.40 -10.20 -5.67
CA THR A 96 11.55 -9.79 -6.49
C THR A 96 12.21 -8.53 -5.95
N ASP A 97 13.43 -8.24 -6.40
CA ASP A 97 14.16 -7.02 -6.01
C ASP A 97 13.33 -5.74 -6.25
N ARG A 98 12.49 -5.72 -7.29
CA ARG A 98 11.55 -4.61 -7.56
C ARG A 98 10.56 -4.44 -6.41
N LEU A 99 9.81 -5.49 -6.07
CA LEU A 99 8.80 -5.43 -5.00
C LEU A 99 9.45 -5.12 -3.64
N VAL A 100 10.59 -5.75 -3.35
CA VAL A 100 11.36 -5.49 -2.12
C VAL A 100 11.75 -4.03 -2.05
N ASN A 101 12.27 -3.44 -3.13
CA ASN A 101 12.65 -2.04 -3.15
C ASN A 101 11.46 -1.11 -2.89
N ILE A 102 10.30 -1.39 -3.50
CA ILE A 102 9.08 -0.61 -3.31
C ILE A 102 8.63 -0.63 -1.85
N ILE A 103 8.55 -1.83 -1.24
CA ILE A 103 8.14 -1.98 0.16
C ILE A 103 9.09 -1.24 1.10
N LEU A 104 10.41 -1.35 0.88
CA LEU A 104 11.41 -0.77 1.78
C LEU A 104 11.55 0.75 1.65
N HIS A 105 11.17 1.34 0.52
CA HIS A 105 11.23 2.80 0.30
C HIS A 105 9.89 3.51 0.52
N GLN A 106 8.78 2.78 0.57
CA GLN A 106 7.49 3.34 0.99
C GLN A 106 7.63 3.95 2.40
N THR A 107 7.19 5.19 2.56
CA THR A 107 7.04 5.82 3.88
C THR A 107 5.63 5.59 4.41
N TYR A 108 5.47 5.60 5.73
CA TYR A 108 4.15 5.52 6.37
C TYR A 108 3.27 6.73 5.98
N ALA A 109 3.87 7.92 5.97
CA ALA A 109 3.21 9.16 5.62
C ALA A 109 2.62 9.17 4.20
N ASP A 110 3.24 8.43 3.27
CA ASP A 110 2.81 8.36 1.87
C ASP A 110 1.94 7.12 1.56
N LEU A 111 1.50 6.36 2.57
CA LEU A 111 0.60 5.23 2.36
C LEU A 111 -0.75 5.71 1.81
N PHE A 112 -1.19 5.08 0.74
CA PHE A 112 -2.54 5.31 0.24
C PHE A 112 -3.53 4.47 1.03
N VAL A 113 -4.56 5.11 1.57
CA VAL A 113 -5.58 4.47 2.41
C VAL A 113 -6.96 4.74 1.84
N ASN A 114 -7.79 3.72 1.65
CA ASN A 114 -9.20 3.87 1.30
C ASN A 114 -10.04 2.84 2.08
N SER A 115 -11.33 2.72 1.77
CA SER A 115 -12.22 1.76 2.44
C SER A 115 -11.89 0.28 2.19
N THR A 116 -11.02 -0.02 1.21
CA THR A 116 -10.56 -1.38 0.92
C THR A 116 -9.39 -1.77 1.82
N GLY A 117 -8.51 -0.83 2.14
CA GLY A 117 -7.32 -1.11 2.93
C GLY A 117 -6.24 -0.05 2.77
N VAL A 118 -5.03 -0.48 3.11
CA VAL A 118 -3.79 0.26 2.92
C VAL A 118 -3.05 -0.32 1.74
N MET A 119 -2.61 0.56 0.85
CA MET A 119 -1.84 0.25 -0.34
C MET A 119 -0.40 0.68 -0.17
N VAL A 120 0.52 -0.22 -0.50
CA VAL A 120 1.97 0.03 -0.60
C VAL A 120 2.36 0.01 -2.07
N GLY A 121 3.16 1.00 -2.46
CA GLY A 121 3.65 1.16 -3.82
C GLY A 121 2.70 1.96 -4.72
N GLU A 122 3.24 2.50 -5.80
CA GLU A 122 2.55 3.44 -6.69
C GLU A 122 1.44 2.79 -7.52
N GLN A 123 1.55 1.48 -7.78
CA GLN A 123 0.63 0.72 -8.64
C GLN A 123 -0.21 -0.29 -7.85
N GLY A 124 -0.19 -0.20 -6.52
CA GLY A 124 -0.88 -1.12 -5.64
C GLY A 124 -0.21 -2.48 -5.53
N GLU A 125 1.11 -2.47 -5.41
CA GLU A 125 1.94 -3.66 -5.31
C GLU A 125 1.59 -4.54 -4.10
N VAL A 126 1.22 -3.96 -2.95
CA VAL A 126 0.71 -4.73 -1.81
C VAL A 126 -0.50 -4.03 -1.22
N TRP A 127 -1.55 -4.80 -0.92
CA TRP A 127 -2.69 -4.34 -0.14
C TRP A 127 -2.82 -5.13 1.15
N PHE A 128 -3.06 -4.43 2.26
CA PHE A 128 -3.40 -5.05 3.53
C PHE A 128 -4.56 -4.33 4.23
N SER A 129 -5.38 -5.09 4.95
CA SER A 129 -6.51 -4.56 5.71
C SER A 129 -6.85 -5.45 6.90
N GLY A 130 -7.68 -4.92 7.80
CA GLY A 130 -8.20 -5.65 8.95
C GLY A 130 -9.31 -6.61 8.53
N LEU A 131 -9.18 -7.88 8.91
CA LEU A 131 -10.19 -8.91 8.70
C LEU A 131 -10.83 -9.25 10.04
N CYS A 132 -12.15 -9.07 10.14
CA CYS A 132 -12.87 -9.30 11.39
C CYS A 132 -12.81 -10.78 11.79
N SER A 133 -12.23 -11.05 12.96
CA SER A 133 -12.15 -12.40 13.52
C SER A 133 -13.41 -12.77 14.32
N VAL A 134 -14.33 -11.80 14.51
CA VAL A 134 -15.63 -11.93 15.19
C VAL A 134 -16.70 -11.12 14.47
N LYS A 135 -17.98 -11.52 14.64
CA LYS A 135 -19.13 -10.97 13.88
C LYS A 135 -19.33 -9.46 14.03
N ASP A 136 -19.02 -8.91 15.19
CA ASP A 136 -19.17 -7.47 15.47
C ASP A 136 -17.91 -6.66 15.17
N CYS A 137 -16.88 -7.29 14.59
CA CYS A 137 -15.58 -6.69 14.27
C CYS A 137 -14.86 -6.06 15.48
N SER A 138 -15.25 -6.38 16.71
CA SER A 138 -14.54 -5.95 17.92
C SER A 138 -13.12 -6.51 18.03
N LYS A 139 -12.80 -7.53 17.23
CA LYS A 139 -11.47 -8.09 17.02
C LYS A 139 -11.25 -8.29 15.52
N PHE A 140 -10.07 -7.92 15.06
CA PHE A 140 -9.64 -8.14 13.70
C PHE A 140 -8.15 -8.45 13.66
N ASP A 141 -7.74 -9.13 12.60
CA ASP A 141 -6.34 -9.38 12.28
C ASP A 141 -6.01 -8.64 10.98
N ILE A 142 -4.95 -7.84 10.98
CA ILE A 142 -4.49 -7.18 9.75
C ILE A 142 -3.75 -8.22 8.90
N LYS A 143 -4.11 -8.33 7.62
CA LYS A 143 -3.53 -9.29 6.68
C LYS A 143 -3.28 -8.66 5.31
N ILE A 144 -2.26 -9.15 4.62
CA ILE A 144 -2.01 -8.90 3.19
C ILE A 144 -3.05 -9.68 2.40
N MET A 145 -3.80 -8.98 1.56
CA MET A 145 -4.90 -9.53 0.77
C MET A 145 -4.58 -9.56 -0.73
N GLN A 146 -3.60 -8.77 -1.17
CA GLN A 146 -3.20 -8.72 -2.58
C GLN A 146 -1.71 -8.42 -2.70
N ILE A 147 -1.05 -9.07 -3.67
CA ILE A 147 0.33 -8.79 -4.07
C ILE A 147 0.40 -8.75 -5.60
N ASN A 148 0.89 -7.63 -6.15
CA ASN A 148 1.14 -7.42 -7.56
C ASN A 148 2.61 -7.03 -7.76
N ASN A 149 3.31 -7.74 -8.63
CA ASN A 149 4.73 -7.52 -8.91
C ASN A 149 5.04 -7.53 -10.41
#